data_AF-A0AA40G520-F1
#
_entry.id   AF-A0AA40G520-F1
#
_cell.length_a   1.000
_cell.length_b   1.000
_cell.length_c   1.000
_cell.angle_alpha   90.00
_cell.angle_beta   90.00
_cell.angle_gamma   90.00
#
_symmetry.space_group_name_H-M   'P 1'
#
loop_
_entity.id
_entity.type
_entity.pdbx_description
1 polymer ?
#
loop_
_entity_poly.entity_id
_entity_poly.type
_entity_poly.pdbx_seq_one_letter_code
_entity_poly.pdbx_strand_id
1 'polypeptide(L)'
;MEVYESCKKQRRHIEKSMTSYTENLKENLVLHATSKTKRNYNPLNLNEYVDTPFGRMREISLDDTMASFADVASKLETFSFEAVQTTYVTGITKQMASDSLWRHLLESLSLDIFVCADFVKAGAEQGLTPSDVVLAADITFSCVADPQAAKDMVFGNCGVLTEISPEKGYVEMTGIDAETSQDIAEAITAKGGRYLEAQVQGSKTQAQEGTLVILAAGDRTLFDECQSCFEAMGKNSFYLGEVGNASKMNLVLQLMAGVTLAGLAESMALADRAGLQQKDVLEVLELTSLACPAILDKGKAIIEGGFPTQLPLQHMQKDLRLSLGMSDQLEQPLPLAAAANEVYKHAKRLGYGEHDASAVYIRARF
;
A
#
# COMPACT_ATOMS: atom_id res chain seq x y z
N MET A 1 -1.50 27.67 25.21
CA MET A 1 -1.46 28.91 24.39
C MET A 1 -0.06 29.24 23.88
N GLU A 2 1.00 29.20 24.69
CA GLU A 2 2.36 29.52 24.23
C GLU A 2 2.91 28.55 23.14
N VAL A 3 2.58 27.25 23.22
CA VAL A 3 2.96 26.26 22.20
C VAL A 3 2.24 26.51 20.86
N TYR A 4 0.96 26.90 20.90
CA TYR A 4 0.16 27.21 19.72
C TYR A 4 0.71 28.43 18.95
N GLU A 5 1.11 29.48 19.67
CA GLU A 5 1.74 30.66 19.05
C GLU A 5 3.16 30.37 18.53
N SER A 6 3.90 29.47 19.18
CA SER A 6 5.20 28.99 18.68
C SER A 6 5.05 28.25 17.34
N CYS A 7 4.07 27.34 17.22
CA CYS A 7 3.77 26.62 15.98
C CYS A 7 3.32 27.57 14.85
N LYS A 8 2.53 28.61 15.17
CA LYS A 8 2.08 29.64 14.21
C LYS A 8 3.25 30.46 13.67
N LYS A 9 4.25 30.71 14.51
CA LYS A 9 5.48 31.45 14.15
C LYS A 9 6.40 30.60 13.27
N GLN A 10 6.53 29.31 13.57
CA GLN A 10 7.26 28.33 12.75
C GLN A 10 6.62 28.19 11.36
N ARG A 11 5.29 28.08 11.29
CA ARG A 11 4.49 28.00 10.06
C ARG A 11 4.74 29.18 9.12
N ARG A 12 4.68 30.42 9.64
CA ARG A 12 4.96 31.63 8.83
C ARG A 12 6.40 31.68 8.30
N HIS A 13 7.34 31.05 8.98
CA HIS A 13 8.73 31.00 8.55
C HIS A 13 8.92 30.01 7.39
N ILE A 14 8.26 28.84 7.47
CA ILE A 14 8.26 27.82 6.42
C ILE A 14 7.55 28.34 5.16
N GLU A 15 6.38 28.97 5.30
CA GLU A 15 5.61 29.56 4.18
C GLU A 15 6.46 30.59 3.39
N LYS A 16 7.19 31.46 4.09
CA LYS A 16 8.08 32.44 3.43
C LYS A 16 9.25 31.80 2.68
N SER A 17 9.85 30.76 3.24
CA SER A 17 10.93 30.02 2.57
C SER A 17 10.42 29.28 1.34
N MET A 18 9.18 28.78 1.36
CA MET A 18 8.55 28.09 0.22
C MET A 18 8.23 29.04 -0.94
N THR A 19 7.77 30.27 -0.66
CA THR A 19 7.53 31.28 -1.70
C THR A 19 8.83 31.66 -2.43
N SER A 20 9.91 31.85 -1.68
CA SER A 20 11.23 32.15 -2.25
C SER A 20 11.81 31.00 -3.09
N TYR A 21 11.53 29.74 -2.70
CA TYR A 21 11.98 28.57 -3.44
C TYR A 21 11.18 28.33 -4.72
N THR A 22 9.86 28.58 -4.70
CA THR A 22 8.98 28.45 -5.87
C THR A 22 9.20 29.54 -6.91
N GLU A 23 9.56 30.76 -6.50
CA GLU A 23 9.99 31.83 -7.43
C GLU A 23 11.30 31.47 -8.14
N ASN A 24 12.31 30.96 -7.40
CA ASN A 24 13.57 30.49 -7.98
C ASN A 24 13.38 29.31 -8.96
N LEU A 25 12.44 28.40 -8.70
CA LEU A 25 12.12 27.29 -9.60
C LEU A 25 11.42 27.76 -10.89
N LYS A 26 10.53 28.76 -10.80
CA LYS A 26 9.87 29.36 -11.97
C LYS A 26 10.85 30.08 -12.87
N GLU A 27 11.81 30.83 -12.32
CA GLU A 27 12.85 31.50 -13.12
C GLU A 27 13.75 30.49 -13.86
N ASN A 28 14.12 29.39 -13.21
CA ASN A 28 14.94 28.34 -13.82
C ASN A 28 14.20 27.53 -14.90
N LEU A 29 12.88 27.29 -14.74
CA LEU A 29 12.05 26.59 -15.73
C LEU A 29 11.79 27.43 -16.99
N VAL A 30 11.65 28.76 -16.87
CA VAL A 30 11.46 29.67 -18.01
C VAL A 30 12.74 29.77 -18.86
N LEU A 31 13.92 29.74 -18.22
CA LEU A 31 15.22 29.68 -18.91
C LEU A 31 15.43 28.34 -19.65
N HIS A 32 14.86 27.23 -19.16
CA HIS A 32 14.97 25.93 -19.81
C HIS A 32 13.97 25.73 -20.97
N ALA A 33 12.78 26.33 -20.88
CA ALA A 33 11.75 26.22 -21.92
C ALA A 33 12.07 27.02 -23.19
N THR A 34 12.78 28.14 -23.07
CA THR A 34 13.15 28.99 -24.21
C THR A 34 14.27 28.40 -25.08
N SER A 35 14.95 27.33 -24.65
CA SER A 35 16.03 26.69 -25.42
C SER A 35 15.58 25.51 -26.29
N LYS A 36 14.34 25.01 -26.17
CA LYS A 36 13.93 23.72 -26.79
C LYS A 36 12.78 23.75 -27.82
N THR A 37 12.10 24.86 -28.05
CA THR A 37 11.04 24.93 -29.08
C THR A 37 11.51 25.53 -30.40
N LYS A 38 12.27 24.74 -31.18
CA LYS A 38 12.36 24.84 -32.64
C LYS A 38 12.49 23.44 -33.24
N ARG A 39 11.37 22.79 -33.56
CA ARG A 39 11.17 21.90 -34.73
C ARG A 39 9.78 21.21 -34.74
N ASN A 40 9.00 21.60 -35.75
CA ASN A 40 8.03 20.85 -36.56
C ASN A 40 6.91 20.01 -35.92
N TYR A 41 5.67 20.44 -36.14
CA TYR A 41 4.52 19.56 -36.41
C TYR A 41 3.58 20.19 -37.45
N ASN A 42 3.07 19.37 -38.37
CA ASN A 42 2.15 19.72 -39.48
C ASN A 42 0.82 18.95 -39.27
N PRO A 43 -0.38 19.53 -39.48
CA PRO A 43 -1.65 18.90 -39.10
C PRO A 43 -2.40 18.30 -40.31
N LEU A 44 -2.95 17.08 -40.20
CA LEU A 44 -3.90 16.54 -41.18
C LEU A 44 -5.01 15.68 -40.54
N ASN A 45 -6.24 16.18 -40.72
CA ASN A 45 -7.56 15.55 -40.95
C ASN A 45 -8.11 14.41 -40.08
N LEU A 46 -9.21 14.75 -39.40
CA LEU A 46 -10.28 13.88 -38.91
C LEU A 46 -11.44 13.89 -39.92
N ASN A 47 -11.74 12.75 -40.53
CA ASN A 47 -13.07 12.32 -40.99
C ASN A 47 -13.00 10.90 -41.57
N GLU A 48 -14.13 10.18 -41.47
CA GLU A 48 -14.43 8.81 -41.97
C GLU A 48 -14.26 7.65 -40.96
N TYR A 49 -15.34 7.22 -40.31
CA TYR A 49 -16.18 6.09 -40.77
C TYR A 49 -17.38 5.84 -39.81
N VAL A 50 -18.53 5.48 -40.38
CA VAL A 50 -19.84 5.22 -39.74
C VAL A 50 -20.28 3.76 -40.04
N ASP A 51 -21.23 3.27 -39.22
CA ASP A 51 -22.15 2.10 -39.32
C ASP A 51 -21.79 0.84 -38.51
N THR A 52 -22.65 0.26 -37.64
CA THR A 52 -24.05 -0.23 -37.84
C THR A 52 -24.84 -0.37 -36.48
N PRO A 53 -26.00 -1.08 -36.29
CA PRO A 53 -27.32 -0.48 -36.02
C PRO A 53 -28.09 -1.00 -34.75
N PHE A 54 -29.30 -0.44 -34.53
CA PHE A 54 -30.41 -0.82 -33.59
C PHE A 54 -30.51 -0.14 -32.20
N GLY A 55 -31.63 0.59 -32.03
CA GLY A 55 -32.33 0.73 -30.74
C GLY A 55 -32.51 2.17 -30.23
N ARG A 56 -33.73 2.74 -30.38
CA ARG A 56 -34.11 4.05 -29.83
C ARG A 56 -33.88 4.13 -28.31
N MET A 57 -32.98 4.99 -27.85
CA MET A 57 -32.98 5.50 -26.48
C MET A 57 -33.56 6.92 -26.46
N ARG A 58 -34.45 7.18 -25.51
CA ARG A 58 -34.98 8.52 -25.21
C ARG A 58 -33.82 9.48 -24.91
N GLU A 59 -33.89 10.72 -25.38
CA GLU A 59 -33.05 11.81 -24.88
C GLU A 59 -33.31 11.95 -23.38
N ILE A 60 -32.34 11.53 -22.56
CA ILE A 60 -32.24 11.92 -21.17
C ILE A 60 -31.57 13.29 -21.19
N SER A 61 -32.23 14.30 -20.63
CA SER A 61 -31.68 15.65 -20.59
C SER A 61 -30.44 15.67 -19.68
N LEU A 62 -29.45 16.53 -19.98
CA LEU A 62 -28.26 16.70 -19.14
C LEU A 62 -28.63 17.04 -17.67
N ASP A 63 -29.78 17.66 -17.44
CA ASP A 63 -30.27 18.05 -16.13
C ASP A 63 -30.72 16.84 -15.28
N ASP A 64 -31.33 15.81 -15.91
CA ASP A 64 -31.70 14.56 -15.22
C ASP A 64 -30.47 13.73 -14.83
N THR A 65 -29.37 13.90 -15.57
CA THR A 65 -28.07 13.25 -15.29
C THR A 65 -27.37 13.95 -14.14
N MET A 66 -27.41 15.29 -14.08
CA MET A 66 -26.82 16.07 -12.99
C MET A 66 -27.56 15.90 -11.65
N ALA A 67 -28.88 15.74 -11.68
CA ALA A 67 -29.67 15.47 -10.48
C ALA A 67 -29.36 14.09 -9.87
N SER A 68 -29.12 13.06 -10.69
CA SER A 68 -28.71 11.73 -10.18
C SER A 68 -27.27 11.72 -9.66
N PHE A 69 -26.36 12.51 -10.25
CA PHE A 69 -25.00 12.72 -9.75
C PHE A 69 -24.98 13.44 -8.40
N ALA A 70 -25.86 14.42 -8.16
CA ALA A 70 -25.97 15.11 -6.88
C ALA A 70 -26.55 14.21 -5.76
N ASP A 71 -27.50 13.33 -6.10
CA ASP A 71 -28.07 12.33 -5.17
C ASP A 71 -27.08 11.21 -4.82
N VAL A 72 -26.17 10.86 -5.74
CA VAL A 72 -25.05 9.94 -5.49
C VAL A 72 -23.95 10.63 -4.69
N ALA A 73 -23.60 11.88 -5.04
CA ALA A 73 -22.56 12.65 -4.34
C ALA A 73 -22.92 13.00 -2.89
N SER A 74 -24.21 13.18 -2.58
CA SER A 74 -24.67 13.42 -1.20
C SER A 74 -24.63 12.18 -0.28
N LYS A 75 -24.28 11.00 -0.85
CA LYS A 75 -24.09 9.74 -0.12
C LYS A 75 -22.63 9.25 -0.14
N LEU A 76 -21.70 10.04 -0.69
CA LEU A 76 -20.29 9.66 -0.72
C LEU A 76 -19.63 9.97 0.62
N GLU A 77 -19.25 8.94 1.34
CA GLU A 77 -18.39 9.03 2.53
C GLU A 77 -16.99 9.52 2.12
N THR A 78 -16.35 10.30 3.00
CA THR A 78 -15.02 10.86 2.74
C THR A 78 -13.95 9.89 3.25
N PHE A 79 -13.05 9.44 2.37
CA PHE A 79 -12.00 8.48 2.71
C PHE A 79 -10.61 9.09 2.57
N SER A 80 -9.74 8.83 3.53
CA SER A 80 -8.35 9.30 3.48
C SER A 80 -7.35 8.19 3.69
N PHE A 81 -6.15 8.37 3.13
CA PHE A 81 -5.03 7.44 3.26
C PHE A 81 -3.86 8.10 3.98
N GLU A 82 -3.33 7.39 4.95
CA GLU A 82 -2.25 7.85 5.79
C GLU A 82 -1.00 6.97 5.74
N ALA A 83 0.11 7.67 5.51
CA ALA A 83 1.48 7.21 5.42
C ALA A 83 1.78 6.26 4.25
N VAL A 84 2.71 6.72 3.40
CA VAL A 84 3.00 6.08 2.12
C VAL A 84 4.26 5.23 2.20
N GLN A 85 4.10 3.92 2.17
CA GLN A 85 5.15 3.09 1.59
C GLN A 85 4.98 3.05 0.07
N THR A 86 6.03 3.44 -0.67
CA THR A 86 6.06 3.76 -2.11
C THR A 86 5.60 2.67 -3.09
N THR A 87 5.32 1.46 -2.61
CA THR A 87 5.10 0.29 -3.46
C THR A 87 3.64 -0.15 -3.48
N TYR A 88 3.03 -0.51 -2.35
CA TYR A 88 1.64 -1.01 -2.31
C TYR A 88 0.62 0.13 -2.30
N VAL A 89 0.80 1.09 -1.39
CA VAL A 89 -0.13 2.21 -1.21
C VAL A 89 -0.21 3.05 -2.46
N THR A 90 0.90 3.30 -3.16
CA THR A 90 0.90 4.04 -4.44
C THR A 90 0.01 3.38 -5.50
N GLY A 91 -0.06 2.06 -5.53
CA GLY A 91 -0.96 1.33 -6.42
C GLY A 91 -2.41 1.50 -6.01
N ILE A 92 -2.70 1.25 -4.72
CA ILE A 92 -4.03 1.37 -4.11
C ILE A 92 -4.59 2.78 -4.33
N THR A 93 -3.84 3.82 -3.96
CA THR A 93 -4.29 5.21 -4.07
C THR A 93 -4.38 5.69 -5.52
N LYS A 94 -3.53 5.21 -6.44
CA LYS A 94 -3.68 5.51 -7.88
C LYS A 94 -4.93 4.88 -8.44
N GLN A 95 -5.23 3.65 -8.06
CA GLN A 95 -6.41 2.94 -8.54
C GLN A 95 -7.68 3.65 -8.05
N MET A 96 -7.73 4.00 -6.76
CA MET A 96 -8.82 4.81 -6.20
C MET A 96 -8.91 6.16 -6.90
N ALA A 97 -7.81 6.92 -7.07
CA ALA A 97 -7.84 8.21 -7.76
C ALA A 97 -8.17 8.13 -9.26
N SER A 98 -7.99 6.98 -9.90
CA SER A 98 -8.31 6.80 -11.32
C SER A 98 -9.81 6.68 -11.58
N ASP A 99 -10.56 6.20 -10.59
CA ASP A 99 -12.02 6.10 -10.62
C ASP A 99 -12.66 7.48 -10.47
N SER A 100 -13.55 7.82 -11.41
CA SER A 100 -14.22 9.13 -11.47
C SER A 100 -15.02 9.48 -10.21
N LEU A 101 -15.48 8.50 -9.43
CA LEU A 101 -16.22 8.72 -8.20
C LEU A 101 -15.32 9.22 -7.06
N TRP A 102 -14.05 8.80 -7.02
CA TRP A 102 -13.14 9.04 -5.89
C TRP A 102 -12.21 10.24 -6.07
N ARG A 103 -12.09 10.79 -7.30
CA ARG A 103 -11.20 11.92 -7.61
C ARG A 103 -11.40 13.18 -6.75
N HIS A 104 -12.59 13.36 -6.17
CA HIS A 104 -12.93 14.54 -5.37
C HIS A 104 -12.85 14.30 -3.85
N LEU A 105 -12.54 13.07 -3.42
CA LEU A 105 -12.74 12.63 -2.02
C LEU A 105 -11.49 12.06 -1.36
N LEU A 106 -10.38 11.96 -2.06
CA LEU A 106 -9.16 11.36 -1.52
C LEU A 106 -8.30 12.41 -0.84
N GLU A 107 -7.97 12.22 0.43
CA GLU A 107 -6.89 12.94 1.08
C GLU A 107 -5.72 11.99 1.31
N SER A 108 -4.50 12.40 0.92
CA SER A 108 -3.31 11.53 1.00
C SER A 108 -2.17 12.23 1.74
N LEU A 109 -1.61 11.55 2.75
CA LEU A 109 -0.44 12.03 3.49
C LEU A 109 0.76 11.06 3.39
N SER A 110 1.93 11.63 3.08
CA SER A 110 3.25 10.99 3.11
C SER A 110 4.21 11.83 3.95
N LEU A 111 5.08 11.19 4.74
CA LEU A 111 6.23 11.85 5.37
C LEU A 111 7.27 12.33 4.34
N ASP A 112 7.20 11.84 3.11
CA ASP A 112 8.07 12.22 2.01
C ASP A 112 7.26 13.04 0.98
N ILE A 113 7.52 14.36 0.95
CA ILE A 113 6.81 15.37 0.13
C ILE A 113 6.77 15.00 -1.35
N PHE A 114 7.78 14.28 -1.85
CA PHE A 114 7.87 13.88 -3.25
C PHE A 114 6.84 12.82 -3.64
N VAL A 115 6.34 12.03 -2.68
CA VAL A 115 5.43 10.92 -2.93
C VAL A 115 3.97 11.39 -3.05
N CYS A 116 3.58 12.46 -2.35
CA CYS A 116 2.23 13.06 -2.44
C CYS A 116 1.96 13.77 -3.76
N ALA A 117 2.99 14.23 -4.47
CA ALA A 117 2.84 15.15 -5.59
C ALA A 117 1.98 14.60 -6.74
N ASP A 118 2.04 13.30 -7.00
CA ASP A 118 1.23 12.67 -8.05
C ASP A 118 -0.23 12.48 -7.64
N PHE A 119 -0.52 12.33 -6.35
CA PHE A 119 -1.88 12.22 -5.82
C PHE A 119 -2.57 13.58 -5.78
N VAL A 120 -1.84 14.62 -5.36
CA VAL A 120 -2.35 15.99 -5.39
C VAL A 120 -2.70 16.41 -6.82
N LYS A 121 -1.89 16.02 -7.82
CA LYS A 121 -2.25 16.22 -9.24
C LYS A 121 -3.51 15.47 -9.67
N ALA A 122 -3.78 14.33 -9.04
CA ALA A 122 -4.97 13.52 -9.32
C ALA A 122 -6.24 14.00 -8.60
N GLY A 123 -6.13 15.05 -7.77
CA GLY A 123 -7.25 15.67 -7.05
C GLY A 123 -7.19 15.50 -5.54
N ALA A 124 -6.15 14.85 -4.99
CA ALA A 124 -6.11 14.60 -3.56
C ALA A 124 -5.70 15.84 -2.73
N GLU A 125 -6.28 15.99 -1.54
CA GLU A 125 -5.82 16.98 -0.56
C GLU A 125 -4.67 16.41 0.29
N GLN A 126 -3.79 17.28 0.77
CA GLN A 126 -2.62 16.90 1.57
C GLN A 126 -2.79 17.38 3.01
N GLY A 127 -2.92 16.44 3.96
CA GLY A 127 -2.78 16.71 5.39
C GLY A 127 -1.32 17.00 5.77
N LEU A 128 -1.05 17.54 6.97
CA LEU A 128 0.33 17.73 7.46
C LEU A 128 0.68 16.75 8.58
N THR A 129 -0.33 16.19 9.22
CA THR A 129 -0.23 15.26 10.35
C THR A 129 -1.34 14.21 10.30
N PRO A 130 -1.18 13.08 11.01
CA PRO A 130 -2.26 12.12 11.19
C PRO A 130 -3.57 12.71 11.68
N SER A 131 -3.48 13.59 12.68
CA SER A 131 -4.66 14.28 13.17
C SER A 131 -5.38 15.09 12.10
N ASP A 132 -4.67 15.77 11.19
CA ASP A 132 -5.31 16.57 10.14
C ASP A 132 -6.16 15.66 9.21
N VAL A 133 -5.64 14.47 8.91
CA VAL A 133 -6.26 13.50 8.01
C VAL A 133 -7.51 12.87 8.65
N VAL A 134 -7.43 12.51 9.93
CA VAL A 134 -8.57 11.98 10.68
C VAL A 134 -9.64 13.04 10.90
N LEU A 135 -9.25 14.30 11.13
CA LEU A 135 -10.18 15.42 11.29
C LEU A 135 -11.04 15.61 10.04
N ALA A 136 -10.41 15.56 8.86
CA ALA A 136 -11.03 15.88 7.59
C ALA A 136 -11.82 14.71 6.95
N ALA A 137 -11.52 13.45 7.27
CA ALA A 137 -12.17 12.29 6.68
C ALA A 137 -13.07 11.52 7.67
N ASP A 138 -14.10 10.85 7.15
CA ASP A 138 -14.97 10.00 7.96
C ASP A 138 -14.32 8.64 8.24
N ILE A 139 -13.60 8.10 7.25
CA ILE A 139 -12.86 6.84 7.35
C ILE A 139 -11.41 7.06 6.92
N THR A 140 -10.46 6.67 7.76
CA THR A 140 -9.01 6.79 7.50
C THR A 140 -8.37 5.42 7.37
N PHE A 141 -7.66 5.18 6.27
CA PHE A 141 -6.84 4.00 6.06
C PHE A 141 -5.37 4.28 6.42
N SER A 142 -4.72 3.35 7.11
CA SER A 142 -3.28 3.40 7.44
C SER A 142 -2.55 2.22 6.83
N CYS A 143 -1.38 2.44 6.23
CA CYS A 143 -0.53 1.36 5.72
C CYS A 143 0.96 1.72 5.78
N VAL A 144 1.58 1.44 6.92
CA VAL A 144 2.98 1.75 7.22
C VAL A 144 3.89 0.52 7.20
N ALA A 145 5.15 0.70 7.58
CA ALA A 145 6.19 -0.32 7.41
C ALA A 145 6.06 -1.50 8.40
N ASP A 146 5.77 -1.20 9.67
CA ASP A 146 5.88 -2.16 10.76
C ASP A 146 5.00 -1.79 11.97
N PRO A 147 4.86 -2.70 12.97
CA PRO A 147 4.05 -2.46 14.17
C PRO A 147 4.42 -1.20 14.95
N GLN A 148 5.71 -0.85 15.04
CA GLN A 148 6.12 0.33 15.80
C GLN A 148 5.68 1.59 15.07
N ALA A 149 5.86 1.65 13.75
CA ALA A 149 5.35 2.74 12.94
C ALA A 149 3.82 2.88 13.09
N ALA A 150 3.07 1.77 13.09
CA ALA A 150 1.61 1.83 13.28
C ALA A 150 1.23 2.40 14.65
N LYS A 151 1.92 1.98 15.73
CA LYS A 151 1.74 2.57 17.06
C LYS A 151 2.13 4.05 17.11
N ASP A 152 3.25 4.44 16.50
CA ASP A 152 3.69 5.83 16.49
C ASP A 152 2.70 6.75 15.75
N MET A 153 2.09 6.26 14.67
CA MET A 153 1.04 6.98 13.94
C MET A 153 -0.21 7.20 14.79
N VAL A 154 -0.60 6.19 15.58
CA VAL A 154 -1.81 6.23 16.38
C VAL A 154 -1.62 7.02 17.68
N PHE A 155 -0.57 6.70 18.43
CA PHE A 155 -0.30 7.20 19.79
C PHE A 155 0.64 8.41 19.83
N GLY A 156 1.27 8.77 18.70
CA GLY A 156 2.22 9.87 18.62
C GLY A 156 1.60 11.25 18.80
N ASN A 157 2.46 12.26 18.88
CA ASN A 157 2.03 13.66 18.89
C ASN A 157 1.38 14.01 17.55
N CYS A 158 0.19 14.63 17.59
CA CYS A 158 -0.64 14.84 16.40
C CYS A 158 -0.97 13.52 15.68
N GLY A 159 -1.04 12.42 16.44
CA GLY A 159 -1.43 11.10 15.98
C GLY A 159 -2.94 10.95 15.82
N VAL A 160 -3.35 9.82 15.25
CA VAL A 160 -4.74 9.48 14.92
C VAL A 160 -5.68 9.72 16.10
N LEU A 161 -5.30 9.30 17.32
CA LEU A 161 -6.14 9.38 18.52
C LEU A 161 -6.55 10.81 18.93
N THR A 162 -5.89 11.83 18.40
CA THR A 162 -6.18 13.23 18.73
C THR A 162 -7.58 13.63 18.26
N GLU A 163 -7.99 13.13 17.09
CA GLU A 163 -9.20 13.57 16.37
C GLU A 163 -10.25 12.44 16.20
N ILE A 164 -10.02 11.26 16.79
CA ILE A 164 -11.03 10.19 16.82
C ILE A 164 -12.27 10.64 17.62
N SER A 165 -13.44 10.44 17.01
CA SER A 165 -14.77 10.66 17.59
C SER A 165 -15.73 9.52 17.19
N PRO A 166 -16.95 9.46 17.74
CA PRO A 166 -17.94 8.41 17.43
C PRO A 166 -18.27 8.20 15.96
N GLU A 167 -18.08 9.24 15.14
CA GLU A 167 -18.38 9.22 13.71
C GLU A 167 -17.20 8.67 12.87
N LYS A 168 -15.99 8.59 13.46
CA LYS A 168 -14.76 8.25 12.74
C LYS A 168 -14.53 6.74 12.65
N GLY A 169 -14.10 6.29 11.48
CA GLY A 169 -13.59 4.94 11.24
C GLY A 169 -12.07 4.96 10.97
N TYR A 170 -11.37 3.97 11.52
CA TYR A 170 -9.94 3.77 11.24
C TYR A 170 -9.69 2.35 10.76
N VAL A 171 -9.05 2.23 9.60
CA VAL A 171 -8.75 0.98 8.93
C VAL A 171 -7.24 0.76 8.90
N GLU A 172 -6.75 -0.22 9.66
CA GLU A 172 -5.33 -0.54 9.75
C GLU A 172 -4.96 -1.65 8.76
N MET A 173 -4.17 -1.32 7.76
CA MET A 173 -3.74 -2.22 6.68
C MET A 173 -2.27 -2.63 6.79
N THR A 174 -1.56 -2.17 7.82
CA THR A 174 -0.16 -2.53 8.07
C THR A 174 -0.05 -3.99 8.49
N GLY A 175 0.93 -4.71 7.93
CA GLY A 175 1.32 -6.04 8.41
C GLY A 175 1.84 -5.99 9.84
N ILE A 176 0.95 -6.24 10.82
CA ILE A 176 1.20 -6.21 12.26
C ILE A 176 0.83 -7.53 12.95
N ASP A 177 1.27 -7.69 14.20
CA ASP A 177 0.80 -8.75 15.08
C ASP A 177 -0.56 -8.41 15.72
N ALA A 178 -1.25 -9.47 16.17
CA ALA A 178 -2.59 -9.33 16.74
C ALA A 178 -2.63 -8.48 18.02
N GLU A 179 -1.57 -8.51 18.84
CA GLU A 179 -1.47 -7.70 20.06
C GLU A 179 -1.39 -6.21 19.72
N THR A 180 -0.56 -5.83 18.74
CA THR A 180 -0.50 -4.45 18.25
C THR A 180 -1.83 -3.99 17.66
N SER A 181 -2.53 -4.84 16.91
CA SER A 181 -3.86 -4.51 16.37
C SER A 181 -4.89 -4.32 17.50
N GLN A 182 -4.85 -5.18 18.51
CA GLN A 182 -5.69 -5.10 19.70
C GLN A 182 -5.47 -3.78 20.47
N ASP A 183 -4.20 -3.40 20.72
CA ASP A 183 -3.84 -2.15 21.39
C ASP A 183 -4.43 -0.92 20.68
N ILE A 184 -4.30 -0.88 19.34
CA ILE A 184 -4.83 0.21 18.51
C ILE A 184 -6.37 0.22 18.57
N ALA A 185 -6.99 -0.95 18.42
CA ALA A 185 -8.45 -1.09 18.47
C ALA A 185 -9.02 -0.59 19.79
N GLU A 186 -8.42 -1.00 20.91
CA GLU A 186 -8.86 -0.59 22.25
C GLU A 186 -8.74 0.92 22.44
N ALA A 187 -7.64 1.53 21.97
CA ALA A 187 -7.44 2.97 22.08
C ALA A 187 -8.44 3.77 21.23
N ILE A 188 -8.73 3.32 20.01
CA ILE A 188 -9.67 3.99 19.10
C ILE A 188 -11.11 3.85 19.62
N THR A 189 -11.51 2.65 20.02
CA THR A 189 -12.85 2.39 20.56
C THR A 189 -13.09 3.08 21.90
N ALA A 190 -12.06 3.23 22.75
CA ALA A 190 -12.15 4.01 23.99
C ALA A 190 -12.45 5.51 23.75
N LYS A 191 -12.14 6.02 22.56
CA LYS A 191 -12.50 7.38 22.11
C LYS A 191 -13.85 7.44 21.39
N GLY A 192 -14.53 6.30 21.23
CA GLY A 192 -15.81 6.15 20.54
C GLY A 192 -15.70 5.81 19.07
N GLY A 193 -14.51 5.85 18.47
CA GLY A 193 -14.31 5.53 17.05
C GLY A 193 -14.47 4.05 16.74
N ARG A 194 -14.56 3.74 15.44
CA ARG A 194 -14.67 2.37 14.92
C ARG A 194 -13.33 1.91 14.36
N TYR A 195 -12.98 0.65 14.59
CA TYR A 195 -11.71 0.08 14.16
C TYR A 195 -11.90 -1.17 13.31
N LEU A 196 -11.15 -1.26 12.21
CA LEU A 196 -11.08 -2.43 11.34
C LEU A 196 -9.61 -2.70 11.00
N GLU A 197 -9.12 -3.91 11.21
CA GLU A 197 -7.89 -4.34 10.54
C GLU A 197 -8.24 -4.88 9.14
N ALA A 198 -7.46 -4.52 8.12
CA ALA A 198 -7.65 -4.91 6.72
C ALA A 198 -6.30 -5.26 6.06
N GLN A 199 -5.75 -6.41 6.41
CA GLN A 199 -4.47 -6.90 5.91
C GLN A 199 -4.55 -7.22 4.41
N VAL A 200 -3.55 -6.82 3.64
CA VAL A 200 -3.54 -7.02 2.18
C VAL A 200 -2.56 -8.11 1.74
N GLN A 201 -3.02 -8.93 0.79
CA GLN A 201 -2.27 -10.01 0.16
C GLN A 201 -2.12 -9.73 -1.34
N GLY A 202 -0.89 -9.72 -1.82
CA GLY A 202 -0.56 -9.53 -3.23
C GLY A 202 0.81 -8.89 -3.44
N SER A 203 1.16 -8.60 -4.69
CA SER A 203 2.38 -7.88 -5.08
C SER A 203 2.13 -6.39 -5.35
N LYS A 204 3.20 -5.62 -5.56
CA LYS A 204 3.12 -4.23 -6.06
C LYS A 204 2.27 -4.14 -7.32
N THR A 205 2.51 -5.05 -8.26
CA THR A 205 1.77 -5.11 -9.53
C THR A 205 0.29 -5.32 -9.28
N GLN A 206 -0.08 -6.25 -8.40
CA GLN A 206 -1.48 -6.50 -8.07
C GLN A 206 -2.14 -5.31 -7.36
N ALA A 207 -1.40 -4.55 -6.55
CA ALA A 207 -1.89 -3.31 -5.97
C ALA A 207 -2.18 -2.24 -7.04
N GLN A 208 -1.34 -2.16 -8.08
CA GLN A 208 -1.56 -1.25 -9.21
C GLN A 208 -2.73 -1.68 -10.10
N GLU A 209 -3.00 -2.98 -10.18
CA GLU A 209 -4.07 -3.56 -10.98
C GLU A 209 -5.42 -3.66 -10.22
N GLY A 210 -5.46 -3.32 -8.93
CA GLY A 210 -6.65 -3.47 -8.10
C GLY A 210 -7.04 -4.93 -7.86
N THR A 211 -6.07 -5.85 -7.81
CA THR A 211 -6.32 -7.31 -7.71
C THR A 211 -5.80 -7.94 -6.41
N LEU A 212 -5.59 -7.12 -5.37
CA LEU A 212 -5.24 -7.58 -4.03
C LEU A 212 -6.34 -8.47 -3.43
N VAL A 213 -5.97 -9.25 -2.43
CA VAL A 213 -6.91 -9.94 -1.55
C VAL A 213 -6.86 -9.29 -0.18
N ILE A 214 -8.00 -8.91 0.36
CA ILE A 214 -8.11 -8.19 1.63
C ILE A 214 -8.64 -9.15 2.70
N LEU A 215 -7.94 -9.20 3.83
CA LEU A 215 -8.31 -9.96 5.01
C LEU A 215 -8.71 -8.96 6.09
N ALA A 216 -9.99 -8.91 6.42
CA ALA A 216 -10.53 -7.91 7.32
C ALA A 216 -11.10 -8.52 8.60
N ALA A 217 -10.96 -7.85 9.74
CA ALA A 217 -11.57 -8.24 11.00
C ALA A 217 -11.75 -7.01 11.93
N GLY A 218 -12.76 -7.03 12.81
CA GLY A 218 -13.06 -5.92 13.71
C GLY A 218 -14.51 -5.44 13.60
N ASP A 219 -14.71 -4.15 13.33
CA ASP A 219 -16.05 -3.57 13.20
C ASP A 219 -16.73 -3.98 11.89
N ARG A 220 -17.86 -4.70 11.99
CA ARG A 220 -18.59 -5.17 10.82
C ARG A 220 -19.20 -4.04 9.99
N THR A 221 -19.69 -2.98 10.65
CA THR A 221 -20.32 -1.85 9.94
C THR A 221 -19.29 -1.11 9.12
N LEU A 222 -18.10 -0.88 9.68
CA LEU A 222 -16.99 -0.26 8.98
C LEU A 222 -16.49 -1.13 7.81
N PHE A 223 -16.48 -2.46 7.97
CA PHE A 223 -16.18 -3.37 6.85
C PHE A 223 -17.20 -3.27 5.71
N ASP A 224 -18.49 -3.15 6.04
CA ASP A 224 -19.56 -3.03 5.05
C ASP A 224 -19.51 -1.64 4.34
N GLU A 225 -19.18 -0.56 5.07
CA GLU A 225 -18.94 0.80 4.54
C GLU A 225 -17.72 0.85 3.60
N CYS A 226 -16.64 0.13 3.94
CA CYS A 226 -15.41 0.08 3.15
C CYS A 226 -15.49 -0.77 1.87
N GLN A 227 -16.64 -1.41 1.54
CA GLN A 227 -16.71 -2.35 0.41
C GLN A 227 -16.32 -1.71 -0.93
N SER A 228 -16.77 -0.49 -1.19
CA SER A 228 -16.44 0.22 -2.43
C SER A 228 -14.94 0.51 -2.55
N CYS A 229 -14.27 0.80 -1.43
CA CYS A 229 -12.82 0.95 -1.37
C CYS A 229 -12.11 -0.40 -1.59
N PHE A 230 -12.60 -1.46 -0.96
CA PHE A 230 -12.06 -2.81 -1.10
C PHE A 230 -12.21 -3.37 -2.52
N GLU A 231 -13.32 -3.09 -3.20
CA GLU A 231 -13.56 -3.43 -4.61
C GLU A 231 -12.63 -2.65 -5.55
N ALA A 232 -12.30 -1.40 -5.21
CA ALA A 232 -11.38 -0.60 -6.01
C ALA A 232 -9.93 -1.13 -5.92
N MET A 233 -9.49 -1.60 -4.75
CA MET A 233 -8.11 -2.02 -4.52
C MET A 233 -7.87 -3.52 -4.66
N GLY A 234 -8.93 -4.33 -4.61
CA GLY A 234 -8.85 -5.78 -4.49
C GLY A 234 -9.87 -6.52 -5.33
N LYS A 235 -9.51 -7.75 -5.69
CA LYS A 235 -10.43 -8.69 -6.35
C LYS A 235 -11.37 -9.41 -5.39
N ASN A 236 -11.05 -9.41 -4.09
CA ASN A 236 -11.89 -10.01 -3.06
C ASN A 236 -11.53 -9.48 -1.66
N SER A 237 -12.54 -9.42 -0.78
CA SER A 237 -12.39 -9.11 0.64
C SER A 237 -13.02 -10.22 1.50
N PHE A 238 -12.36 -10.58 2.60
CA PHE A 238 -12.83 -11.59 3.54
C PHE A 238 -13.05 -10.97 4.92
N TYR A 239 -14.21 -11.21 5.53
CA TYR A 239 -14.46 -10.82 6.92
C TYR A 239 -14.21 -12.02 7.86
N LEU A 240 -13.22 -11.86 8.75
CA LEU A 240 -12.67 -12.92 9.60
C LEU A 240 -13.11 -12.79 11.08
N GLY A 241 -14.12 -11.96 11.36
CA GLY A 241 -14.69 -11.81 12.68
C GLY A 241 -13.97 -10.78 13.54
N GLU A 242 -13.51 -11.19 14.71
CA GLU A 242 -12.96 -10.29 15.74
C GLU A 242 -11.55 -9.78 15.43
N VAL A 243 -11.19 -8.64 16.00
CA VAL A 243 -9.86 -8.03 15.91
C VAL A 243 -8.77 -9.05 16.24
N GLY A 244 -7.69 -9.02 15.46
CA GLY A 244 -6.55 -9.92 15.55
C GLY A 244 -6.65 -11.13 14.63
N ASN A 245 -7.85 -11.51 14.16
CA ASN A 245 -8.00 -12.66 13.26
C ASN A 245 -7.41 -12.42 11.87
N ALA A 246 -7.52 -11.21 11.32
CA ALA A 246 -6.88 -10.88 10.05
C ALA A 246 -5.36 -10.83 10.20
N SER A 247 -4.86 -10.24 11.30
CA SER A 247 -3.42 -10.22 11.61
C SER A 247 -2.85 -11.64 11.75
N LYS A 248 -3.52 -12.53 12.51
CA LYS A 248 -3.12 -13.96 12.65
C LYS A 248 -3.12 -14.68 11.30
N MET A 249 -4.19 -14.53 10.51
CA MET A 249 -4.29 -15.15 9.18
C MET A 249 -3.16 -14.67 8.27
N ASN A 250 -2.89 -13.36 8.25
CA ASN A 250 -1.79 -12.78 7.49
C ASN A 250 -0.44 -13.39 7.88
N LEU A 251 -0.13 -13.50 9.18
CA LEU A 251 1.12 -14.10 9.65
C LEU A 251 1.26 -15.59 9.30
N VAL A 252 0.17 -16.34 9.21
CA VAL A 252 0.18 -17.74 8.72
C VAL A 252 0.57 -17.77 7.23
N LEU A 253 -0.03 -16.91 6.41
CA LEU A 253 0.28 -16.84 4.98
C LEU A 253 1.72 -16.36 4.72
N GLN A 254 2.19 -15.35 5.46
CA GLN A 254 3.54 -14.83 5.32
C GLN A 254 4.59 -15.85 5.79
N LEU A 255 4.29 -16.66 6.81
CA LEU A 255 5.13 -17.79 7.20
C LEU A 255 5.31 -18.78 6.05
N MET A 256 4.21 -19.17 5.39
CA MET A 256 4.26 -20.09 4.24
C MET A 256 5.10 -19.49 3.11
N ALA A 257 4.89 -18.20 2.79
CA ALA A 257 5.63 -17.50 1.74
C ALA A 257 7.14 -17.42 2.05
N GLY A 258 7.52 -17.03 3.27
CA GLY A 258 8.91 -16.85 3.67
C GLY A 258 9.69 -18.16 3.69
N VAL A 259 9.10 -19.24 4.24
CA VAL A 259 9.73 -20.58 4.24
C VAL A 259 9.88 -21.11 2.83
N THR A 260 8.86 -20.96 1.98
CA THR A 260 8.89 -21.41 0.59
C THR A 260 10.00 -20.70 -0.20
N LEU A 261 10.13 -19.38 -0.02
CA LEU A 261 11.15 -18.61 -0.73
C LEU A 261 12.58 -18.91 -0.24
N ALA A 262 12.76 -19.15 1.06
CA ALA A 262 14.04 -19.65 1.58
C ALA A 262 14.40 -21.02 0.99
N GLY A 263 13.44 -21.95 0.92
CA GLY A 263 13.64 -23.26 0.30
C GLY A 263 13.96 -23.19 -1.20
N LEU A 264 13.31 -22.28 -1.94
CA LEU A 264 13.65 -21.99 -3.34
C LEU A 264 15.10 -21.49 -3.45
N ALA A 265 15.49 -20.53 -2.61
CA ALA A 265 16.83 -19.98 -2.61
C ALA A 265 17.92 -21.04 -2.37
N GLU A 266 17.73 -21.91 -1.38
CA GLU A 266 18.65 -23.04 -1.12
C GLU A 266 18.68 -24.03 -2.27
N SER A 267 17.53 -24.35 -2.86
CA SER A 267 17.44 -25.26 -4.02
C SER A 267 18.19 -24.72 -5.23
N MET A 268 18.05 -23.43 -5.52
CA MET A 268 18.75 -22.76 -6.63
C MET A 268 20.26 -22.66 -6.39
N ALA A 269 20.69 -22.47 -5.14
CA ALA A 269 22.10 -22.48 -4.77
C ALA A 269 22.71 -23.89 -4.86
N LEU A 270 21.97 -24.91 -4.43
CA LEU A 270 22.37 -26.31 -4.57
C LEU A 270 22.48 -26.72 -6.03
N ALA A 271 21.54 -26.31 -6.88
CA ALA A 271 21.58 -26.56 -8.31
C ALA A 271 22.86 -26.00 -8.95
N ASP A 272 23.21 -24.75 -8.66
CA ASP A 272 24.46 -24.12 -9.11
C ASP A 272 25.68 -24.94 -8.65
N ARG A 273 25.70 -25.35 -7.37
CA ARG A 273 26.80 -26.14 -6.80
C ARG A 273 26.91 -27.54 -7.41
N ALA A 274 25.79 -28.12 -7.81
CA ALA A 274 25.69 -29.42 -8.49
C ALA A 274 26.02 -29.35 -9.99
N GLY A 275 26.30 -28.16 -10.53
CA GLY A 275 26.62 -27.96 -11.95
C GLY A 275 25.38 -27.93 -12.86
N LEU A 276 24.19 -27.73 -12.29
CA LEU A 276 22.95 -27.55 -13.04
C LEU A 276 22.76 -26.07 -13.38
N GLN A 277 22.26 -25.78 -14.58
CA GLN A 277 21.86 -24.41 -14.92
C GLN A 277 20.56 -24.08 -14.19
N GLN A 278 20.54 -22.94 -13.51
CA GLN A 278 19.35 -22.46 -12.79
C GLN A 278 18.14 -22.25 -13.70
N LYS A 279 18.36 -21.91 -14.97
CA LYS A 279 17.30 -21.80 -16.00
C LYS A 279 16.64 -23.15 -16.25
N ASP A 280 17.42 -24.18 -16.51
CA ASP A 280 16.91 -25.54 -16.75
C ASP A 280 16.11 -26.05 -15.55
N VAL A 281 16.57 -25.76 -14.32
CA VAL A 281 15.82 -26.11 -13.09
C VAL A 281 14.45 -25.43 -13.06
N LEU A 282 14.39 -24.14 -13.42
CA LEU A 282 13.14 -23.39 -13.41
C LEU A 282 12.17 -23.85 -14.51
N GLU A 283 12.69 -24.15 -15.71
CA GLU A 283 11.91 -24.71 -16.83
C GLU A 283 11.33 -26.09 -16.47
N VAL A 284 12.12 -26.95 -15.81
CA VAL A 284 11.61 -28.23 -15.30
C VAL A 284 10.58 -28.01 -14.21
N LEU A 285 10.84 -27.10 -13.25
CA LEU A 285 9.92 -26.81 -12.13
C LEU A 285 8.54 -26.38 -12.62
N GLU A 286 8.47 -25.54 -13.66
CA GLU A 286 7.23 -25.06 -14.29
C GLU A 286 6.34 -26.19 -14.82
N LEU A 287 6.93 -27.33 -15.19
CA LEU A 287 6.20 -28.51 -15.68
C LEU A 287 5.78 -29.48 -14.56
N THR A 288 6.18 -29.23 -13.31
CA THR A 288 5.85 -30.11 -12.17
C THR A 288 4.61 -29.63 -11.41
N SER A 289 4.09 -30.46 -10.51
CA SER A 289 3.02 -30.07 -9.57
C SER A 289 3.44 -29.04 -8.52
N LEU A 290 4.74 -28.70 -8.44
CA LEU A 290 5.25 -27.66 -7.55
C LEU A 290 5.18 -26.26 -8.19
N ALA A 291 4.83 -26.18 -9.47
CA ALA A 291 4.71 -24.93 -10.18
C ALA A 291 3.65 -24.05 -9.53
N CYS A 292 4.07 -22.90 -8.99
CA CYS A 292 3.17 -21.82 -8.66
C CYS A 292 3.76 -20.48 -9.16
N PRO A 293 2.92 -19.54 -9.63
CA PRO A 293 3.38 -18.30 -10.23
C PRO A 293 4.37 -17.53 -9.34
N ALA A 294 4.08 -17.45 -8.03
CA ALA A 294 4.93 -16.74 -7.08
C ALA A 294 6.36 -17.35 -7.00
N ILE A 295 6.50 -18.68 -6.95
CA ILE A 295 7.82 -19.34 -6.94
C ILE A 295 8.54 -19.10 -8.27
N LEU A 296 7.83 -19.23 -9.39
CA LEU A 296 8.42 -19.06 -10.71
C LEU A 296 8.94 -17.63 -10.91
N ASP A 297 8.17 -16.62 -10.51
CA ASP A 297 8.56 -15.21 -10.62
C ASP A 297 9.77 -14.89 -9.73
N LYS A 298 9.81 -15.42 -8.51
CA LYS A 298 10.99 -15.27 -7.63
C LYS A 298 12.21 -16.02 -8.17
N GLY A 299 12.02 -17.18 -8.80
CA GLY A 299 13.08 -17.93 -9.48
C GLY A 299 13.68 -17.15 -10.65
N LYS A 300 12.84 -16.52 -11.48
CA LYS A 300 13.28 -15.61 -12.56
C LYS A 300 14.10 -14.45 -12.01
N ALA A 301 13.62 -13.81 -10.94
CA ALA A 301 14.32 -12.70 -10.29
C ALA A 301 15.71 -13.12 -9.75
N ILE A 302 15.83 -14.34 -9.21
CA ILE A 302 17.11 -14.92 -8.77
C ILE A 302 18.07 -15.10 -9.95
N ILE A 303 17.60 -15.65 -11.07
CA ILE A 303 18.40 -15.88 -12.28
C ILE A 303 18.88 -14.56 -12.89
N GLU A 304 18.02 -13.54 -12.92
CA GLU A 304 18.34 -12.22 -13.46
C GLU A 304 19.29 -11.43 -12.53
N GLY A 305 19.26 -11.71 -11.23
CA GLY A 305 20.16 -11.10 -10.23
C GLY A 305 19.88 -9.64 -9.89
N GLY A 306 18.84 -9.04 -10.49
CA GLY A 306 18.46 -7.63 -10.29
C GLY A 306 17.58 -7.37 -9.07
N PHE A 307 16.88 -8.39 -8.55
CA PHE A 307 15.96 -8.32 -7.40
C PHE A 307 15.04 -7.08 -7.37
N PRO A 308 14.29 -6.78 -8.45
CA PRO A 308 13.40 -5.62 -8.47
C PRO A 308 12.32 -5.75 -7.38
N THR A 309 12.27 -4.78 -6.48
CA THR A 309 11.48 -4.88 -5.24
C THR A 309 9.98 -4.93 -5.48
N GLN A 310 9.39 -6.12 -5.31
CA GLN A 310 7.94 -6.35 -5.24
C GLN A 310 7.49 -6.44 -3.78
N LEU A 311 8.27 -7.15 -2.96
CA LEU A 311 8.12 -7.21 -1.51
C LEU A 311 9.51 -7.05 -0.89
N PRO A 312 9.77 -5.98 -0.11
CA PRO A 312 11.08 -5.80 0.53
C PRO A 312 11.46 -6.99 1.41
N LEU A 313 12.72 -7.41 1.33
CA LEU A 313 13.25 -8.52 2.11
C LEU A 313 13.07 -8.29 3.62
N GLN A 314 13.26 -7.05 4.08
CA GLN A 314 13.08 -6.71 5.48
C GLN A 314 11.64 -6.88 5.97
N HIS A 315 10.66 -6.78 5.08
CA HIS A 315 9.25 -6.97 5.42
C HIS A 315 8.91 -8.44 5.56
N MET A 316 9.40 -9.27 4.65
CA MET A 316 9.30 -10.73 4.82
C MET A 316 10.00 -11.19 6.10
N GLN A 317 11.18 -10.63 6.42
CA GLN A 317 11.89 -10.92 7.66
C GLN A 317 11.10 -10.47 8.90
N LYS A 318 10.47 -9.29 8.85
CA LYS A 318 9.57 -8.79 9.90
C LYS A 318 8.41 -9.77 10.09
N ASP A 319 7.73 -10.18 9.04
CA ASP A 319 6.59 -11.08 9.13
C ASP A 319 6.99 -12.44 9.73
N LEU A 320 8.11 -13.03 9.28
CA LEU A 320 8.65 -14.27 9.90
C LEU A 320 8.93 -14.10 11.39
N ARG A 321 9.47 -12.95 11.82
CA ARG A 321 9.68 -12.64 13.24
C ARG A 321 8.36 -12.54 14.00
N LEU A 322 7.34 -11.92 13.42
CA LEU A 322 6.01 -11.81 14.04
C LEU A 322 5.33 -13.18 14.12
N SER A 323 5.41 -14.01 13.08
CA SER A 323 4.88 -15.38 13.09
C SER A 323 5.56 -16.24 14.17
N LEU A 324 6.89 -16.09 14.35
CA LEU A 324 7.61 -16.76 15.44
C LEU A 324 7.16 -16.27 16.82
N GLY A 325 6.92 -14.96 16.98
CA GLY A 325 6.36 -14.40 18.22
C GLY A 325 4.96 -14.97 18.54
N MET A 326 4.07 -15.01 17.55
CA MET A 326 2.76 -15.65 17.69
C MET A 326 2.87 -17.13 18.05
N SER A 327 3.84 -17.85 17.47
CA SER A 327 4.03 -19.27 17.75
C SER A 327 4.53 -19.56 19.15
N ASP A 328 5.36 -18.66 19.70
CA ASP A 328 5.87 -18.74 21.06
C ASP A 328 4.72 -18.58 22.07
N GLN A 329 3.84 -17.59 21.85
CA GLN A 329 2.63 -17.38 22.66
C GLN A 329 1.68 -18.60 22.66
N LEU A 330 1.68 -19.38 21.57
CA LEU A 330 0.84 -20.57 21.40
C LEU A 330 1.56 -21.89 21.71
N GLU A 331 2.81 -21.84 22.17
CA GLU A 331 3.65 -23.03 22.39
C GLU A 331 3.74 -23.96 21.17
N GLN A 332 3.67 -23.41 19.95
CA GLN A 332 3.69 -24.16 18.70
C GLN A 332 5.09 -24.09 18.05
N PRO A 333 5.86 -25.19 18.00
CA PRO A 333 7.18 -25.15 17.39
C PRO A 333 7.13 -24.89 15.87
N LEU A 334 7.97 -23.97 15.39
CA LEU A 334 8.14 -23.64 13.96
C LEU A 334 9.61 -23.73 13.52
N PRO A 335 10.24 -24.92 13.54
CA PRO A 335 11.68 -25.06 13.29
C PRO A 335 12.11 -24.56 11.89
N LEU A 336 11.28 -24.76 10.86
CA LEU A 336 11.57 -24.29 9.51
C LEU A 336 11.53 -22.76 9.41
N ALA A 337 10.53 -22.13 10.03
CA ALA A 337 10.42 -20.67 10.04
C ALA A 337 11.56 -20.03 10.84
N ALA A 338 11.99 -20.66 11.95
CA ALA A 338 13.14 -20.20 12.73
C ALA A 338 14.43 -20.20 11.91
N ALA A 339 14.71 -21.30 11.18
CA ALA A 339 15.85 -21.38 10.29
C ALA A 339 15.76 -20.35 9.15
N ALA A 340 14.62 -20.26 8.48
CA ALA A 340 14.40 -19.29 7.40
C ALA A 340 14.63 -17.85 7.88
N ASN A 341 14.08 -17.47 9.05
CA ASN A 341 14.24 -16.13 9.61
C ASN A 341 15.71 -15.75 9.81
N GLU A 342 16.58 -16.69 10.22
CA GLU A 342 18.01 -16.42 10.32
C GLU A 342 18.64 -16.15 8.95
N VAL A 343 18.29 -16.92 7.92
CA VAL A 343 18.76 -16.67 6.54
C VAL A 343 18.36 -15.25 6.07
N TYR A 344 17.12 -14.84 6.35
CA TYR A 344 16.64 -13.48 6.06
C TYR A 344 17.40 -12.41 6.85
N LYS A 345 17.65 -12.60 8.15
CA LYS A 345 18.45 -11.67 8.97
C LYS A 345 19.86 -11.50 8.40
N HIS A 346 20.47 -12.60 7.94
CA HIS A 346 21.78 -12.58 7.31
C HIS A 346 21.76 -11.77 6.00
N ALA A 347 20.83 -12.05 5.10
CA ALA A 347 20.70 -11.30 3.84
C ALA A 347 20.45 -9.80 4.10
N LYS A 348 19.60 -9.47 5.08
CA LYS A 348 19.36 -8.08 5.51
C LYS A 348 20.65 -7.41 6.00
N ARG A 349 21.47 -8.09 6.81
CA ARG A 349 22.77 -7.57 7.28
C ARG A 349 23.77 -7.32 6.15
N LEU A 350 23.65 -8.02 5.03
CA LEU A 350 24.45 -7.79 3.82
C LEU A 350 23.96 -6.60 2.98
N GLY A 351 22.97 -5.84 3.44
CA GLY A 351 22.46 -4.65 2.75
C GLY A 351 21.28 -4.91 1.80
N TYR A 352 20.72 -6.13 1.79
CA TYR A 352 19.61 -6.49 0.89
C TYR A 352 18.21 -6.20 1.45
N GLY A 353 18.09 -5.45 2.55
CA GLY A 353 16.79 -5.19 3.22
C GLY A 353 15.73 -4.56 2.32
N GLU A 354 16.13 -3.58 1.49
CA GLU A 354 15.24 -2.86 0.56
C GLU A 354 15.05 -3.56 -0.80
N HIS A 355 15.85 -4.60 -1.08
CA HIS A 355 15.71 -5.40 -2.29
C HIS A 355 14.50 -6.34 -2.15
N ASP A 356 14.07 -6.92 -3.26
CA ASP A 356 13.03 -7.94 -3.21
C ASP A 356 13.40 -9.10 -2.27
N ALA A 357 12.40 -9.72 -1.65
CA ALA A 357 12.57 -10.88 -0.78
C ALA A 357 13.32 -12.05 -1.46
N SER A 358 13.31 -12.13 -2.80
CA SER A 358 14.15 -13.09 -3.56
C SER A 358 15.65 -12.90 -3.34
N ALA A 359 16.11 -11.73 -2.90
CA ALA A 359 17.50 -11.47 -2.53
C ALA A 359 17.98 -12.29 -1.32
N VAL A 360 17.08 -13.02 -0.63
CA VAL A 360 17.47 -14.05 0.34
C VAL A 360 18.41 -15.10 -0.27
N TYR A 361 18.34 -15.31 -1.59
CA TYR A 361 19.27 -16.12 -2.37
C TYR A 361 20.75 -15.72 -2.19
N ILE A 362 21.06 -14.44 -1.99
CA ILE A 362 22.45 -13.99 -1.81
C ILE A 362 23.11 -14.67 -0.62
N ARG A 363 22.35 -14.96 0.45
CA ARG A 363 22.88 -15.72 1.57
C ARG A 363 23.00 -17.21 1.26
N ALA A 364 22.05 -17.79 0.53
CA ALA A 364 22.03 -19.23 0.22
C ALA A 364 23.17 -19.67 -0.71
N ARG A 365 23.71 -18.74 -1.53
CA ARG A 365 24.82 -19.01 -2.46
C ARG A 365 26.16 -19.29 -1.76
N PHE A 366 26.35 -18.80 -0.55
CA PHE A 366 27.60 -18.92 0.24
C PHE A 366 27.33 -19.64 1.57
#